data_AF-A0A845MP14-F1
#
_entry.id   AF-A0A845MP14-F1
#
_cell.length_a   1.000
_cell.length_b   1.000
_cell.length_c   1.000
_cell.angle_alpha   90.00
_cell.angle_beta   90.00
_cell.angle_gamma   90.00
#
_symmetry.space_group_name_H-M   'P 1'
#
loop_
_entity.id
_entity.type
_entity.pdbx_description
1 polymer ?
#
loop_
_entity_poly.entity_id
_entity_poly.type
_entity_poly.pdbx_seq_one_letter_code
_entity_poly.pdbx_strand_id
1 'polypeptide(L)' 'MDCRDDDQTTRTWFRSDRFFSEGANWYFSTRENTVEGPFNSRTEAETGLMMYLRDMQAMAQYGLKPGRVAD' A
#
# COMPACT_ATOMS: atom_id res chain seq x y z
N MET A 1 -22.32 -30.18 -25.85
CA MET A 1 -21.22 -30.50 -24.89
C MET A 1 -20.24 -29.39 -25.09
N ASP A 2 -20.47 -28.30 -24.39
CA ASP A 2 -19.84 -27.01 -24.68
C ASP A 2 -18.82 -26.79 -23.57
N CYS A 3 -17.63 -27.37 -23.78
CA CYS A 3 -16.47 -27.09 -22.96
C CYS A 3 -16.09 -25.62 -23.15
N ARG A 4 -16.36 -24.80 -22.13
CA ARG A 4 -15.63 -23.52 -21.96
C ARG A 4 -14.22 -23.92 -21.57
N ASP A 5 -13.35 -23.95 -22.57
CA ASP A 5 -11.91 -23.94 -22.43
C ASP A 5 -11.55 -22.63 -21.70
N ASP A 6 -11.54 -22.70 -20.36
CA ASP A 6 -11.07 -21.64 -19.49
C ASP A 6 -9.55 -21.63 -19.67
N ASP A 7 -9.10 -20.83 -20.62
CA ASP A 7 -7.70 -20.48 -20.85
C ASP A 7 -7.13 -19.98 -19.51
N GLN A 8 -6.57 -20.94 -18.77
CA GLN A 8 -5.87 -20.79 -17.52
C GLN A 8 -4.51 -20.15 -17.82
N THR A 9 -4.52 -19.00 -18.51
CA THR A 9 -3.38 -18.13 -18.61
C THR A 9 -3.13 -17.62 -17.21
N THR A 10 -2.06 -18.14 -16.62
CA THR A 10 -1.36 -17.67 -15.44
C THR A 10 -1.03 -16.19 -15.62
N ARG A 11 -2.03 -15.30 -15.48
CA ARG A 11 -1.85 -13.86 -15.45
C ARG A 11 -1.13 -13.59 -14.14
N THR A 12 0.19 -13.53 -14.23
CA THR A 12 1.04 -13.02 -13.18
C THR A 12 0.65 -11.57 -12.96
N TRP A 13 -0.26 -11.33 -12.02
CA TRP A 13 -0.52 -9.99 -11.53
C TRP A 13 0.74 -9.55 -10.80
N PHE A 14 1.60 -8.82 -11.49
CA PHE A 14 2.64 -8.01 -10.89
C PHE A 14 1.95 -6.99 -10.00
N ARG A 15 1.75 -7.36 -8.73
CA ARG A 15 1.47 -6.40 -7.69
C ARG A 15 2.79 -5.68 -7.45
N SER A 16 2.94 -4.49 -8.03
CA SER A 16 4.05 -3.62 -7.66
C SER A 16 4.07 -3.48 -6.15
N ASP A 17 5.23 -3.73 -5.56
CA ASP A 17 5.45 -3.45 -4.16
C ASP A 17 5.11 -1.97 -3.94
N ARG A 18 4.35 -1.66 -2.89
CA ARG A 18 3.86 -0.29 -2.65
C ARG A 18 4.97 0.62 -2.11
N PHE A 19 6.21 0.19 -2.17
CA PHE A 19 7.38 0.95 -1.76
C PHE A 19 8.13 1.44 -2.98
N PHE A 20 8.50 2.71 -2.97
CA PHE A 20 9.31 3.32 -4.02
C PHE A 20 10.33 4.26 -3.40
N SER A 21 11.46 4.46 -4.09
CA SER A 21 12.46 5.43 -3.70
C SER A 21 12.47 6.59 -4.69
N GLU A 22 12.55 7.80 -4.17
CA GLU A 22 12.73 9.02 -4.95
C GLU A 22 14.01 9.70 -4.47
N GLY A 23 15.03 9.71 -5.33
CA GLY A 23 16.37 10.20 -4.97
C GLY A 23 17.04 9.34 -3.89
N ALA A 24 17.31 9.96 -2.74
CA ALA A 24 17.91 9.29 -1.57
C ALA A 24 16.87 8.82 -0.54
N ASN A 25 15.59 9.12 -0.77
CA ASN A 25 14.52 8.88 0.19
C ASN A 25 13.61 7.74 -0.27
N TRP A 26 13.03 7.04 0.70
CA TRP A 26 12.07 5.97 0.53
C TRP A 26 10.68 6.42 0.91
N TYR A 27 9.69 5.88 0.22
CA TYR A 27 8.28 6.22 0.37
C TYR A 27 7.45 4.94 0.22
N PHE A 28 6.24 4.96 0.75
CA PHE A 28 5.25 3.94 0.42
C PHE A 28 3.88 4.56 0.11
N SER A 29 3.16 3.94 -0.82
CA SER A 29 1.80 4.32 -1.17
C SER A 29 0.75 3.47 -0.47
N THR A 30 -0.31 4.12 -0.01
CA THR A 30 -1.45 3.46 0.63
C THR A 30 -2.56 3.22 -0.40
N ARG A 31 -3.55 2.39 -0.06
CA ARG A 31 -4.70 2.14 -0.96
C ARG A 31 -5.58 3.37 -1.13
N GLU A 32 -5.42 4.37 -0.28
CA GLU A 32 -6.16 5.62 -0.28
C GLU A 32 -5.46 6.70 -1.12
N ASN A 33 -4.44 6.32 -1.89
CA ASN A 33 -3.63 7.21 -2.72
C ASN A 33 -2.83 8.24 -1.89
N THR A 34 -2.55 7.93 -0.62
CA THR A 34 -1.60 8.71 0.18
C THR A 34 -0.21 8.14 0.01
N VAL A 35 0.79 9.04 0.06
CA VAL A 35 2.20 8.69 0.04
C VAL A 35 2.78 9.06 1.38
N GLU A 36 3.27 8.05 2.10
CA GLU A 36 3.91 8.22 3.39
C GLU A 36 5.44 8.19 3.22
N GLY A 37 6.12 9.09 3.91
CA GLY A 37 7.56 9.31 3.84
C GLY A 37 7.89 10.79 4.05
N PRO A 38 9.14 11.23 3.82
CA PRO A 38 10.31 10.46 3.38
C PRO A 38 10.94 9.60 4.50
N PHE A 39 11.47 8.43 4.11
CA PHE A 39 12.24 7.53 4.96
C PHE A 39 13.69 7.43 4.47
N ASN A 40 14.66 7.23 5.35
CA ASN A 40 16.07 7.17 4.97
C ASN A 40 16.46 5.85 4.29
N SER A 41 15.66 4.81 4.48
CA SER A 41 15.94 3.46 3.99
C SER A 41 14.65 2.64 3.88
N ARG A 42 14.67 1.59 3.06
CA ARG A 42 13.53 0.69 2.89
C ARG A 42 13.03 0.12 4.21
N THR A 43 13.92 -0.32 5.09
CA THR A 43 13.57 -0.88 6.41
C THR A 43 12.84 0.12 7.31
N GLU A 44 13.17 1.41 7.19
CA GLU A 44 12.52 2.48 7.93
C GLU A 44 11.10 2.71 7.38
N ALA A 45 10.94 2.67 6.05
CA ALA A 45 9.63 2.69 5.41
C ALA A 45 8.76 1.47 5.76
N GLU A 46 9.34 0.27 5.84
CA GLU A 46 8.64 -0.95 6.27
C GLU A 46 8.15 -0.83 7.72
N THR A 47 8.99 -0.29 8.60
CA THR A 47 8.62 0.01 9.99
C THR A 47 7.49 1.04 10.05
N GLY A 48 7.60 2.12 9.26
CA GLY A 48 6.55 3.13 9.11
C GLY A 48 5.23 2.55 8.62
N LEU A 49 5.27 1.62 7.65
CA LEU A 49 4.09 0.91 7.17
C LEU A 49 3.44 0.07 8.29
N MET A 50 4.22 -0.63 9.11
CA MET A 50 3.66 -1.37 10.25
C MET A 50 2.94 -0.45 11.24
N MET A 51 3.51 0.72 11.53
CA MET A 51 2.85 1.73 12.37
C MET A 51 1.58 2.27 11.71
N TYR A 52 1.63 2.58 10.42
CA TYR A 52 0.46 3.04 9.65
C TYR A 52 -0.68 2.01 9.65
N LEU A 53 -0.37 0.71 9.44
CA LEU A 53 -1.36 -0.35 9.51
C LEU A 53 -1.96 -0.48 10.91
N ARG A 54 -1.14 -0.32 11.96
CA ARG A 54 -1.61 -0.35 13.35
C ARG A 54 -2.55 0.82 13.65
N ASP A 55 -2.19 2.01 13.18
CA ASP A 55 -3.01 3.21 13.31
C ASP A 55 -4.33 3.05 12.55
N MET A 56 -4.30 2.60 11.29
CA MET A 56 -5.52 2.31 10.52
C MET A 56 -6.43 1.30 11.20
N GLN A 57 -5.87 0.23 11.78
CA GLN A 57 -6.65 -0.75 12.54
C GLN A 57 -7.29 -0.13 13.77
N ALA A 58 -6.55 0.69 14.52
CA ALA A 58 -7.08 1.41 15.67
C ALA A 58 -8.15 2.43 15.25
N MET A 59 -7.93 3.16 14.17
CA MET A 59 -8.85 4.15 13.61
C MET A 59 -10.17 3.48 13.19
N ALA A 60 -10.08 2.32 12.52
CA ALA A 60 -11.24 1.50 12.17
C ALA A 60 -12.00 1.00 13.40
N GLN A 61 -11.30 0.66 14.49
CA GLN A 61 -11.92 0.23 15.75
C GLN A 61 -12.67 1.37 16.44
N TYR A 62 -12.18 2.61 16.34
CA TYR A 62 -12.77 3.79 16.97
C TYR A 62 -13.76 4.54 16.06
N GLY A 63 -13.99 4.04 14.82
CA GLY A 63 -14.93 4.64 13.88
C GLY A 63 -14.51 6.03 13.37
N LEU A 64 -13.24 6.43 13.57
CA LEU A 64 -12.73 7.64 12.97
C LEU A 64 -12.29 7.34 11.53
N LYS A 65 -12.59 8.25 10.61
CA LYS A 65 -12.07 8.21 9.23
C LYS A 65 -10.85 9.12 9.17
N PRO A 66 -9.77 8.75 8.45
CA PRO A 66 -8.64 9.65 8.27
C PRO A 66 -9.16 10.98 7.72
N GLY A 67 -8.85 12.06 8.44
CA GLY A 67 -9.20 13.41 8.04
C GLY A 67 -8.39 13.77 6.80
N ARG A 68 -9.06 13.77 5.65
CA ARG A 68 -8.48 14.20 4.37
C ARG A 68 -7.99 15.65 4.52
N VAL A 69 -6.68 15.87 4.57
CA VAL A 69 -6.11 17.15 4.15
C VAL A 69 -6.11 17.12 2.63
N ALA A 70 -7.20 17.61 2.05
CA ALA A 70 -7.27 17.93 0.64
C ALA A 70 -6.57 19.28 0.44
N ASP A 71 -5.51 19.29 -0.37
CA ASP A 71 -5.13 20.47 -1.16
C ASP A 71 -5.52 20.17 -2.62
#